data_AF-A0A8S7P3X5-F1
#
_entry.id   AF-A0A8S7P3X5-F1
#
_cell.length_a   1.000
_cell.length_b   1.000
_cell.length_c   1.000
_cell.angle_alpha   90.00
_cell.angle_beta   90.00
_cell.angle_gamma   90.00
#
_symmetry.space_group_name_H-M   'P 1'
#
loop_
_entity.id
_entity.type
_entity.pdbx_description
1 polymer ?
#
loop_
_entity_poly.entity_id
_entity_poly.type
_entity_poly.pdbx_seq_one_letter_code
_entity_poly.pdbx_strand_id
1 'polypeptide(L)' 'MYRLLLYSFLILPVAASAGTTIYTDSHQRPMNPPAGVRVVLLDAPEQTQDTF' A
#
# COMPACT_ATOMS: atom_id res chain seq x y z
N MET A 1 -34.18 -12.05 -13.53
CA MET A 1 -33.25 -10.91 -13.70
C MET A 1 -32.65 -10.40 -12.38
N TYR A 2 -33.35 -10.47 -11.24
CA TYR A 2 -32.83 -10.02 -9.93
C TYR A 2 -31.63 -10.81 -9.36
N ARG A 3 -31.47 -12.10 -9.69
CA ARG A 3 -30.35 -12.93 -9.18
C ARG A 3 -28.98 -12.43 -9.66
N LEU A 4 -28.89 -11.97 -10.91
CA LEU A 4 -27.64 -11.43 -11.48
C LEU A 4 -27.22 -10.14 -10.76
N LEU A 5 -28.18 -9.27 -10.43
CA LEU A 5 -27.93 -8.03 -9.68
C LEU A 5 -27.40 -8.30 -8.26
N LEU A 6 -27.94 -9.32 -7.59
CA LEU A 6 -27.46 -9.77 -6.28
C LEU A 6 -26.01 -10.29 -6.33
N TYR A 7 -25.66 -11.07 -7.35
CA TYR A 7 -24.29 -11.54 -7.52
C TYR A 7 -23.32 -10.40 -7.84
N SER A 8 -23.72 -9.40 -8.65
CA SER A 8 -22.88 -8.22 -8.88
C SER A 8 -22.63 -7.43 -7.60
N PHE A 9 -23.63 -7.25 -6.74
CA PHE A 9 -23.49 -6.56 -5.46
C PHE A 9 -22.55 -7.29 -4.49
N LEU A 10 -22.48 -8.63 -4.57
CA LEU A 10 -21.58 -9.46 -3.77
C LEU A 10 -20.12 -9.42 -4.26
N ILE A 11 -19.89 -9.23 -5.56
CA ILE A 11 -18.53 -9.29 -6.15
C ILE A 11 -17.85 -7.90 -6.15
N LEU A 12 -18.62 -6.83 -6.25
CA LEU A 12 -18.13 -5.44 -6.28
C LEU A 12 -17.25 -5.00 -5.08
N PRO A 13 -17.56 -5.34 -3.80
CA PRO A 13 -16.79 -4.81 -2.68
C PRO A 13 -15.37 -5.37 -2.57
N VAL A 14 -15.11 -6.57 -3.12
CA VAL A 14 -13.78 -7.20 -3.10
C VAL A 14 -12.83 -6.56 -4.13
N ALA A 15 -13.36 -6.07 -5.25
CA ALA A 15 -12.55 -5.55 -6.34
C ALA A 15 -12.04 -4.12 -6.11
N ALA A 16 -12.58 -3.37 -5.14
CA ALA A 16 -12.29 -1.95 -4.95
C ALA A 16 -11.22 -1.64 -3.88
N SER A 17 -10.67 -2.64 -3.19
CA SER A 17 -9.62 -2.42 -2.19
C SER A 17 -8.24 -2.30 -2.84
N ALA A 18 -7.96 -1.16 -3.47
CA ALA A 18 -6.61 -0.82 -3.91
C ALA A 18 -5.79 -0.31 -2.70
N GLY A 19 -4.80 -1.10 -2.25
CA GLY A 19 -3.85 -0.65 -1.24
C GLY A 19 -2.93 0.44 -1.78
N THR A 20 -2.50 1.37 -0.93
CA THR A 20 -1.50 2.39 -1.31
C THR A 20 -0.10 1.94 -0.87
N THR A 21 0.88 2.04 -1.77
CA THR A 21 2.30 1.81 -1.46
C THR A 21 3.10 3.07 -1.74
N ILE A 22 3.87 3.53 -0.75
CA ILE A 22 4.77 4.68 -0.83
C ILE A 22 6.21 4.17 -0.96
N TYR A 23 6.92 4.64 -1.97
CA TYR A 23 8.34 4.38 -2.17
C TYR A 23 9.13 5.64 -1.82
N THR A 24 10.10 5.52 -0.93
CA THR A 24 10.85 6.67 -0.41
C THR A 24 12.25 6.24 0.06
N ASP A 25 13.13 7.20 0.32
CA ASP A 25 14.35 7.01 1.12
C ASP A 25 14.07 7.19 2.62
N SER A 26 15.05 6.91 3.48
CA SER A 26 14.91 7.08 4.93
C SER A 26 14.93 8.51 5.43
N HIS A 27 15.51 9.44 4.67
CA HIS A 27 15.53 10.87 4.99
C HIS A 27 14.13 11.49 4.84
N GLN A 28 13.30 10.94 3.96
CA GLN A 28 11.95 11.42 3.65
C GLN A 28 10.84 10.51 4.20
N ARG A 29 11.10 9.78 5.30
CA ARG A 29 10.09 8.88 5.89
C ARG A 29 8.81 9.62 6.28
N PRO A 30 7.63 9.10 5.89
CA PRO A 30 6.35 9.58 6.39
C PRO A 30 6.25 9.39 7.90
N MET A 31 5.98 10.45 8.65
CA MET A 31 5.87 10.38 10.12
C MET A 31 4.59 9.70 10.61
N ASN A 32 3.56 9.59 9.77
CA ASN A 32 2.29 8.95 10.13
C ASN A 32 1.51 8.48 8.88
N PRO A 33 1.94 7.39 8.22
CA PRO A 33 1.20 6.86 7.08
C PRO A 33 -0.18 6.32 7.54
N PRO A 34 -1.25 6.57 6.78
CA PRO A 34 -2.57 6.01 7.07
C PRO A 34 -2.55 4.48 7.23
N ALA A 35 -3.48 3.94 8.03
CA ALA A 35 -3.60 2.49 8.20
C ALA A 35 -3.82 1.79 6.85
N GLY A 36 -3.07 0.72 6.60
CA GLY A 36 -3.12 -0.02 5.34
C GLY A 36 -2.18 0.51 4.24
N VAL A 37 -1.42 1.57 4.49
CA VAL A 37 -0.37 2.04 3.58
C VAL A 37 0.93 1.27 3.83
N ARG A 38 1.50 0.70 2.76
CA ARG A 38 2.83 0.08 2.80
C ARG A 38 3.88 1.13 2.48
N VAL A 39 4.92 1.25 3.31
CA VAL A 39 6.09 2.09 3.02
C VAL A 39 7.27 1.19 2.67
N VAL A 40 7.92 1.46 1.53
CA VAL A 40 9.09 0.73 1.04
C VAL A 40 10.26 1.70 0.94
N LEU A 41 11.36 1.37 1.63
CA LEU A 41 12.59 2.17 1.61
C LEU A 41 13.48 1.75 0.43
N LEU A 42 14.03 2.73 -0.28
CA LEU A 42 14.85 2.53 -1.49
C LEU A 42 16.36 2.69 -1.25
N ASP A 43 16.77 2.96 -0.01
CA ASP A 43 18.13 3.35 0.37
C ASP A 43 18.86 2.29 1.22
N ALA A 44 18.47 1.02 1.10
CA ALA A 44 19.08 -0.06 1.88
C ALA A 44 20.61 -0.21 1.68
N PRO A 45 21.18 -0.05 0.45
CA PRO A 45 22.63 -0.05 0.29
C PRO A 45 23.33 1.11 1.02
N GLU A 46 22.82 2.34 0.88
CA GLU A 46 23.36 3.54 1.53
C GLU A 46 23.34 3.39 3.06
N GLN A 47 22.22 2.94 3.62
CA GLN A 47 22.09 2.66 5.05
C GLN A 47 23.11 1.65 5.56
N THR A 48 23.42 0.64 4.73
CA THR A 48 24.42 -0.37 5.07
C THR A 48 25.81 0.25 5.12
N GLN A 49 26.13 1.16 4.20
CA GLN A 49 27.42 1.84 4.13
C GLN A 49 27.63 2.83 5.28
N ASP A 50 26.58 3.57 5.66
CA ASP A 50 26.62 4.50 6.80
C ASP A 50 26.80 3.80 8.16
N THR A 51 26.52 2.50 8.23
CA THR A 51 26.63 1.71 9.47
C THR A 51 28.05 1.19 9.71
N PHE A 52 28.96 1.27 8.73
CA PHE A 52 30.36 0.84 8.85
C PHE A 52 31.30 1.99 9.25
#